data_AF-A0A0S8A0P9-F1
#
_entry.id   AF-A0A0S8A0P9-F1
#
_cell.length_a   1.000
_cell.length_b   1.000
_cell.length_c   1.000
_cell.angle_alpha   90.00
_cell.angle_beta   90.00
_cell.angle_gamma   90.00
#
_symmetry.space_group_name_H-M   'P 1'
#
loop_
_entity.id
_entity.type
_entity.pdbx_description
1 polymer ?
#
loop_
_entity_poly.entity_id
_entity_poly.type
_entity_poly.pdbx_seq_one_letter_code
_entity_poly.pdbx_strand_id
1 'polypeptide(L)'
;ELTGEKRMILGLNQGLSKLQAIVFSVMPGKVFTFDNYLSLLQDSVCKEAFPQVFGFTPTALESIAPTYLANKQSRRRLDVYRKAARRDI
;
A
#
# COMPACT_ATOMS: atom_id res chain seq x y z
N GLU A 1 1.08 2.47 15.43
CA GLU A 1 1.36 1.56 16.56
C GLU A 1 2.10 0.30 16.14
N LEU A 2 1.65 -0.43 15.11
CA LEU A 2 2.27 -1.67 14.62
C LEU A 2 3.79 -1.62 14.33
N THR A 3 4.31 -0.49 13.85
CA THR A 3 5.74 -0.31 13.53
C THR A 3 6.52 0.49 14.57
N GLY A 4 5.87 0.96 15.65
CA GLY A 4 6.50 1.78 16.69
C GLY A 4 6.83 3.22 16.28
N GLU A 5 6.37 3.65 15.11
CA GLU A 5 6.85 4.86 14.48
C GLU A 5 5.84 6.01 14.50
N LYS A 6 6.30 7.24 14.74
CA LYS A 6 5.45 8.44 14.68
C LYS A 6 5.22 8.87 13.22
N ARG A 7 3.96 9.13 12.85
CA ARG A 7 3.57 9.54 11.50
C ARG A 7 2.78 10.84 11.58
N MET A 8 3.29 11.89 10.94
CA MET A 8 2.58 13.15 10.79
C MET A 8 1.70 13.06 9.54
N ILE A 9 0.40 13.23 9.70
CA ILE A 9 -0.56 13.20 8.59
C ILE A 9 -1.00 14.65 8.32
N LEU A 10 -0.58 15.18 7.18
CA LEU A 10 -0.99 16.50 6.70
C LEU A 10 -2.13 16.32 5.70
N GLY A 11 -3.31 16.83 6.03
CA GLY A 11 -4.47 16.81 5.14
C GLY A 11 -4.28 17.81 3.99
N LEU A 12 -4.46 17.37 2.75
CA LEU A 12 -4.48 18.22 1.57
C LEU A 12 -5.93 18.40 1.10
N ASN A 13 -6.25 19.58 0.57
CA ASN A 13 -7.53 19.81 -0.10
C ASN A 13 -7.54 19.11 -1.48
N GLN A 14 -8.73 18.99 -2.10
CA GLN A 14 -8.88 18.28 -3.38
C GLN A 14 -7.96 18.81 -4.50
N GLY A 15 -7.77 20.13 -4.58
CA GLY A 15 -6.91 20.75 -5.61
C GLY A 15 -5.44 20.38 -5.44
N LEU A 16 -4.92 20.47 -4.21
CA LEU A 16 -3.54 20.12 -3.88
C LEU A 16 -3.29 18.61 -4.05
N SER A 17 -4.24 17.77 -3.63
CA SER A 17 -4.16 16.31 -3.82
C SER A 17 -4.12 15.93 -5.31
N LYS A 18 -4.93 16.59 -6.15
CA LYS A 18 -4.92 16.37 -7.60
C LYS A 18 -3.59 16.78 -8.23
N LEU A 19 -3.05 17.94 -7.86
CA LEU A 19 -1.76 18.41 -8.35
C LEU A 19 -0.63 17.45 -7.95
N GLN A 20 -0.63 16.98 -6.69
CA GLN A 20 0.30 15.97 -6.21
C GLN A 20 0.24 14.69 -7.06
N ALA A 21 -0.96 14.20 -7.37
CA ALA A 21 -1.15 12.99 -8.18
C ALA A 21 -0.56 13.11 -9.59
N ILE A 22 -0.74 14.27 -10.24
CA ILE A 22 -0.19 14.55 -11.57
C ILE A 22 1.33 14.54 -11.50
N VAL A 23 1.92 15.26 -10.54
CA VAL A 23 3.38 15.32 -10.39
C VAL A 23 3.97 13.94 -10.11
N PHE A 24 3.32 13.14 -9.24
CA PHE A 24 3.82 11.81 -8.86
C PHE A 24 3.66 10.79 -9.99
N SER A 25 2.68 10.96 -10.89
CA SER A 25 2.49 10.07 -12.04
C SER A 25 3.60 10.14 -13.09
N VAL A 26 4.35 11.25 -13.16
CA VAL A 26 5.45 11.46 -14.11
C VAL A 26 6.81 11.10 -13.49
N MET A 27 6.88 10.93 -12.16
CA MET A 27 8.12 10.57 -11.49
C MET A 27 8.55 9.12 -11.79
N PRO A 28 9.86 8.87 -11.96
CA PRO A 28 10.39 7.53 -12.07
C PRO A 28 10.12 6.73 -10.79
N GLY A 29 9.75 5.45 -10.94
CA GLY A 29 9.46 4.56 -9.81
C GLY A 29 8.00 4.49 -9.35
N LYS A 30 7.07 5.13 -10.06
CA LYS A 30 5.59 5.05 -9.89
C LYS A 30 5.16 4.92 -8.42
N VAL A 31 5.44 5.94 -7.62
CA VAL A 31 5.07 5.95 -6.19
C VAL A 31 3.57 6.13 -5.99
N PHE A 32 2.95 6.97 -6.82
CA PHE A 32 1.53 7.26 -6.77
C PHE A 32 1.08 7.75 -8.15
N THR A 33 -0.01 7.19 -8.67
CA THR A 33 -0.48 7.47 -10.03
C THR A 33 -1.83 8.20 -10.00
N PHE A 34 -2.19 8.82 -11.12
CA PHE A 34 -3.43 9.59 -11.21
C PHE A 34 -4.68 8.71 -11.09
N ASP A 35 -4.63 7.47 -11.58
CA ASP A 35 -5.69 6.47 -11.39
C ASP A 35 -5.85 6.08 -9.91
N ASN A 36 -4.75 5.98 -9.14
CA ASN A 36 -4.85 5.76 -7.69
C ASN A 36 -5.56 6.93 -6.99
N TYR A 37 -5.29 8.17 -7.40
CA TYR A 37 -6.03 9.33 -6.88
C TYR A 37 -7.52 9.21 -7.16
N LEU A 38 -7.92 8.82 -8.39
CA LEU A 38 -9.33 8.65 -8.73
C LEU A 38 -9.99 7.53 -7.91
N SER A 39 -9.31 6.40 -7.70
CA SER A 39 -9.83 5.31 -6.87
C SER A 39 -10.00 5.71 -5.40
N LEU A 40 -9.15 6.58 -4.86
CA LEU A 40 -9.27 7.05 -3.48
C LEU A 40 -10.44 8.02 -3.24
N LEU A 41 -11.01 8.60 -4.30
CA LEU A 41 -12.21 9.45 -4.18
C LEU A 41 -13.50 8.64 -3.99
N GLN A 42 -13.46 7.33 -4.23
CA GLN A 42 -14.63 6.45 -4.22
C GLN A 42 -14.38 5.26 -3.31
N ASP A 43 -15.31 5.00 -2.39
CA ASP A 43 -15.23 3.81 -1.55
C ASP A 43 -15.34 2.54 -2.40
N SER A 44 -14.25 1.76 -2.44
CA SER A 44 -14.17 0.46 -3.11
C SER A 44 -14.42 -0.67 -2.13
N VAL A 45 -15.59 -0.65 -1.49
CA VAL A 45 -15.99 -1.62 -0.46
C VAL A 45 -17.23 -2.39 -0.87
N CYS A 46 -17.29 -3.67 -0.51
CA CYS A 46 -18.51 -4.45 -0.61
C CYS A 46 -19.46 -4.05 0.53
N LYS A 47 -20.74 -3.87 0.22
CA LYS A 47 -21.78 -3.62 1.25
C LYS A 47 -22.22 -4.90 1.95
N GLU A 48 -21.96 -6.05 1.33
CA GLU A 48 -22.38 -7.37 1.80
C GLU A 48 -21.26 -8.08 2.55
N ALA A 49 -21.63 -9.10 3.33
CA ALA A 49 -20.69 -9.96 4.05
C ALA A 49 -19.83 -10.78 3.09
N PHE A 50 -18.71 -11.31 3.61
CA PHE A 50 -17.80 -12.14 2.83
C PHE A 50 -18.52 -13.35 2.21
N PRO A 51 -18.38 -13.61 0.89
CA PRO A 51 -19.15 -14.64 0.21
C PRO A 51 -18.86 -16.06 0.74
N GLN A 52 -19.92 -16.79 1.07
CA GLN A 52 -19.81 -18.18 1.56
C GLN A 52 -19.25 -19.15 0.51
N VAL A 53 -19.32 -18.78 -0.78
CA VAL A 53 -18.84 -19.59 -1.92
C VAL A 53 -17.36 -19.97 -1.78
N PHE A 54 -16.57 -19.18 -1.05
CA PHE A 54 -15.15 -19.45 -0.83
C PHE A 54 -14.88 -20.48 0.29
N GLY A 55 -15.85 -20.82 1.12
CA GLY A 55 -15.74 -21.91 2.10
C GLY A 55 -14.76 -21.68 3.25
N PHE A 56 -14.35 -20.43 3.52
CA PHE A 56 -13.49 -20.10 4.66
C PHE A 56 -13.91 -18.78 5.32
N THR A 57 -13.47 -18.59 6.57
CA THR A 57 -13.66 -17.33 7.31
C THR A 57 -12.44 -16.43 7.11
N PRO A 58 -12.60 -15.19 6.61
CA PRO A 58 -11.50 -14.25 6.46
C PRO A 58 -10.80 -14.00 7.79
N THR A 59 -9.47 -13.93 7.74
CA THR A 59 -8.66 -13.53 8.89
C THR A 59 -8.61 -12.01 8.98
N ALA A 60 -8.78 -11.45 10.18
CA ALA A 60 -8.66 -10.01 10.40
C ALA A 60 -7.29 -9.49 9.99
N LEU A 61 -7.24 -8.42 9.21
CA LEU A 61 -6.00 -7.87 8.65
C LEU A 61 -5.03 -7.46 9.77
N GLU A 62 -5.54 -6.90 10.86
CA GLU A 62 -4.79 -6.44 12.02
C GLU A 62 -4.02 -7.57 12.70
N SER A 63 -4.54 -8.79 12.66
CA SER A 63 -3.88 -9.96 13.25
C SER A 63 -2.64 -10.41 12.47
N ILE A 64 -2.62 -10.19 11.15
CA ILE A 64 -1.53 -10.60 10.26
C ILE A 64 -0.63 -9.43 9.83
N ALA A 65 -1.11 -8.18 9.92
CA ALA A 65 -0.37 -6.96 9.57
C ALA A 65 1.04 -6.87 10.20
N PRO A 66 1.27 -7.26 11.47
CA PRO A 66 2.61 -7.31 12.04
C PRO A 66 3.59 -8.18 11.24
N THR A 67 3.13 -9.28 10.63
CA THR A 67 4.04 -10.19 9.90
C THR A 67 4.58 -9.57 8.62
N TYR A 68 3.81 -8.69 7.97
CA TYR A 68 4.22 -7.97 6.77
C TYR A 68 5.06 -6.72 7.09
N LEU A 69 4.66 -5.99 8.13
CA LEU A 69 5.22 -4.68 8.47
C LEU A 69 6.37 -4.73 9.47
N ALA A 70 6.49 -5.80 10.28
CA ALA A 70 7.63 -5.96 11.16
C ALA A 70 8.89 -6.11 10.32
N ASN A 71 9.93 -5.36 10.69
CA ASN A 71 11.24 -5.28 10.03
C ASN A 71 12.06 -6.58 10.12
N LYS A 72 11.41 -7.74 10.31
CA LYS A 72 11.95 -9.09 10.49
C LYS A 72 11.95 -9.92 9.20
N GLN A 73 11.99 -9.29 8.03
CA GLN A 73 12.03 -10.04 6.77
C GLN A 73 13.45 -10.57 6.51
N SER A 74 13.66 -11.87 6.74
CA SER A 74 14.88 -12.58 6.32
C SER A 74 15.18 -12.40 4.82
N ARG A 75 14.13 -12.13 4.03
CA ARG A 75 14.17 -11.87 2.58
C ARG A 75 14.74 -10.49 2.20
N ARG A 76 14.82 -9.53 3.12
CA ARG A 76 15.44 -8.22 2.85
C ARG A 76 16.90 -8.35 2.38
N ARG A 77 17.62 -9.38 2.86
CA ARG A 77 18.95 -9.74 2.36
C ARG A 77 18.91 -10.23 0.91
N LEU A 78 17.91 -11.03 0.55
CA LEU A 78 17.72 -11.50 -0.83
C LEU A 78 17.42 -10.36 -1.79
N ASP A 79 16.61 -9.38 -1.39
CA ASP A 79 16.30 -8.22 -2.22
C ASP A 79 17.56 -7.38 -2.54
N VAL A 80 18.51 -7.28 -1.61
CA VAL A 80 19.82 -6.65 -1.89
C VAL A 80 20.57 -7.41 -3.00
N TYR A 81 20.58 -8.74 -2.94
CA TYR A 81 21.23 -9.56 -3.97
C TYR A 81 20.52 -9.49 -5.33
N ARG A 82 19.18 -9.39 -5.35
CA ARG A 82 18.43 -9.27 -6.60
C ARG A 82 18.59 -7.88 -7.25
N LYS A 83 18.64 -6.80 -6.44
CA LYS A 83 19.02 -5.45 -6.91
C LYS A 83 20.41 -5.46 -7.53
N ALA A 84 21.39 -6.06 -6.84
CA ALA A 84 22.75 -6.18 -7.34
C ALA A 84 22.83 -6.97 -8.66
N ALA A 85 22.01 -8.02 -8.80
CA ALA A 85 21.92 -8.82 -10.00
C ALA A 85 21.04 -8.22 -11.12
N ARG A 86 20.49 -7.01 -10.94
CA ARG A 86 19.52 -6.38 -11.86
C ARG A 86 18.31 -7.27 -12.19
N ARG A 87 17.85 -8.07 -11.23
CA ARG A 87 16.68 -8.96 -11.37
C ARG A 87 15.37 -8.33 -10.89
N ASP A 88 15.40 -7.03 -10.60
CA ASP A 88 14.29 -6.29 -9.98
C ASP A 88 13.59 -5.35 -10.98
N ILE A 89 13.71 -5.64 -12.28
CA ILE A 89 13.07 -4.88 -13.36
C ILE A 89 11.71 -5.49 -13.68
#